data_AF-A0A6J8C833-F1
#
_entry.id   AF-A0A6J8C833-F1
#
_cell.length_a   1.000
_cell.length_b   1.000
_cell.length_c   1.000
_cell.angle_alpha   90.00
_cell.angle_beta   90.00
_cell.angle_gamma   90.00
#
_symmetry.space_group_name_H-M   'P 1'
#
loop_
_entity.id
_entity.type
_entity.pdbx_description
1 polymer ?
#
loop_
_entity_poly.entity_id
_entity_poly.type
_entity_poly.pdbx_seq_one_letter_code
_entity_poly.pdbx_strand_id
1 'polypeptide(L)'
;MDWFNNIGCEELENEAVTYFEQYIGSISEVLASSKAEREQKRYRYSFQGVEICEFTWRNVYNIGRSEFKSLKQHLNENGVTPRSHGLSGRKSNRGHSFEVIENTIKFIKRYADEFGLPLPAAPRATDNTPPILLPCSESKKYVHSKYVDSCVNSEQQYIQLTIFKEVWNACVPHIQFMKPKTDLCKTCFQLREEISGSISEDAKLVKTQKLIDHIQSARTEHNSAKCNRSDVYNENDNDENSLKWYRWDNFFTKYFKPLRGIGKFHHFRFTSDEVRVVFARETLNQPEKRLVLLKESANLPELLTTLPEVIQPAGLTEERRRYLYNEVRPFVQFNFCDEFCPRASEG
;
A
#
# COMPACT_ATOMS: atom_id res chain seq x y z
N MET A 1 -1.78 25.47 15.83
CA MET A 1 -0.90 24.30 15.93
C MET A 1 -0.50 23.93 14.52
N ASP A 2 0.81 24.03 14.29
CA ASP A 2 1.52 23.90 13.02
C ASP A 2 1.66 22.44 12.60
N TRP A 3 0.83 21.95 11.67
CA TRP A 3 0.78 20.51 11.35
C TRP A 3 0.85 20.15 9.86
N PHE A 4 1.28 21.08 8.98
CA PHE A 4 1.44 20.78 7.54
C PHE A 4 2.83 21.02 6.97
N ASN A 5 3.85 21.15 7.82
CA ASN A 5 5.24 21.21 7.40
C ASN A 5 6.04 20.12 8.13
N ASN A 6 5.94 18.88 7.67
CA ASN A 6 7.09 17.98 7.70
C ASN A 6 6.81 16.69 6.94
N ILE A 7 7.45 16.59 5.77
CA ILE A 7 8.04 15.42 5.10
C ILE A 7 8.06 15.79 3.62
N GLY A 8 9.21 16.27 3.15
CA GLY A 8 9.49 16.52 1.73
C GLY A 8 10.08 17.89 1.37
N CYS A 9 10.19 18.84 2.32
CA CYS A 9 10.71 20.18 2.02
C CYS A 9 12.20 20.35 2.35
N GLU A 10 12.77 19.62 3.31
CA GLU A 10 14.19 19.80 3.67
C GLU A 10 15.16 19.33 2.58
N GLU A 11 14.89 18.24 1.85
CA GLU A 11 15.77 17.78 0.77
C GLU A 11 15.70 18.68 -0.48
N LEU A 12 14.51 19.23 -0.80
CA LEU A 12 14.34 20.17 -1.91
C LEU A 12 14.79 21.60 -1.57
N GLU A 13 14.70 22.01 -0.31
CA GLU A 13 15.27 23.26 0.17
C GLU A 13 16.80 23.17 0.26
N ASN A 14 17.37 22.03 0.65
CA ASN A 14 18.83 21.82 0.64
C ASN A 14 19.40 21.68 -0.78
N GLU A 15 18.69 21.05 -1.72
CA GLU A 15 19.05 21.10 -3.15
C GLU A 15 18.91 22.51 -3.74
N ALA A 16 17.84 23.24 -3.42
CA ALA A 16 17.66 24.59 -3.90
C ALA A 16 18.70 25.57 -3.31
N VAL A 17 19.10 25.39 -2.05
CA VAL A 17 20.14 26.19 -1.37
C VAL A 17 21.52 25.87 -1.94
N THR A 18 21.86 24.58 -2.15
CA THR A 18 23.13 24.21 -2.80
C THR A 18 23.20 24.66 -4.26
N TYR A 19 22.08 24.61 -5.00
CA TYR A 19 21.98 25.17 -6.36
C TYR A 19 22.09 26.70 -6.36
N PHE A 20 21.56 27.39 -5.34
CA PHE A 20 21.66 28.85 -5.16
C PHE A 20 23.07 29.31 -4.76
N GLU A 21 23.76 28.57 -3.88
CA GLU A 21 25.14 28.86 -3.49
C GLU A 21 26.11 28.66 -4.66
N GLN A 22 25.90 27.63 -5.48
CA GLN A 22 26.66 27.39 -6.71
C GLN A 22 26.41 28.47 -7.78
N TYR A 23 25.18 28.99 -7.83
CA TYR A 23 24.76 30.10 -8.70
C TYR A 23 25.40 31.45 -8.30
N ILE A 24 25.54 31.72 -7.00
CA ILE A 24 26.15 32.97 -6.49
C ILE A 24 27.67 32.92 -6.47
N GLY A 25 28.28 31.76 -6.26
CA GLY A 25 29.73 31.57 -6.46
C GLY A 25 30.19 31.89 -7.89
N SER A 26 29.26 31.89 -8.86
CA SER A 26 29.52 32.25 -10.26
C SER A 26 29.40 33.75 -10.57
N ILE A 27 28.96 34.56 -9.59
CA ILE A 27 28.73 36.01 -9.73
C ILE A 27 29.70 36.76 -8.81
N SER A 28 30.74 37.39 -9.38
CA SER A 28 31.59 38.33 -8.64
C SER A 28 31.10 39.76 -8.86
N GLU A 29 30.74 40.48 -7.79
CA GLU A 29 30.47 41.92 -7.83
C GLU A 29 31.79 42.68 -8.07
N VAL A 30 31.87 43.50 -9.13
CA VAL A 30 33.02 44.38 -9.36
C VAL A 30 32.58 45.81 -9.15
N LEU A 31 33.10 46.43 -8.09
CA LEU A 31 32.97 47.87 -7.87
C LEU A 31 33.88 48.59 -8.89
N ALA A 32 33.26 49.26 -9.87
CA ALA A 32 33.95 50.22 -10.72
C ALA A 32 33.52 51.64 -10.30
N SER A 33 34.49 52.44 -9.85
CA SER A 33 34.31 53.87 -9.63
C SER A 33 34.77 54.64 -10.87
N SER A 34 33.90 55.46 -11.44
CA SER A 34 34.26 56.86 -11.73
C SER A 34 33.05 57.69 -12.18
N LYS A 35 32.83 58.79 -11.42
CA LYS A 35 32.21 60.09 -11.74
C LYS A 35 30.78 60.14 -12.32
N ALA A 36 29.92 60.68 -11.45
CA ALA A 36 28.60 61.31 -11.68
C ALA A 36 27.39 60.38 -11.96
N GLU A 37 26.49 60.33 -10.96
CA GLU A 37 25.04 60.09 -11.05
C GLU A 37 24.54 58.82 -11.77
N ARG A 38 25.09 57.66 -11.41
CA ARG A 38 24.37 56.39 -11.15
C ARG A 38 25.42 55.29 -10.97
N GLU A 39 25.55 54.74 -9.76
CA GLU A 39 26.36 53.56 -9.51
C GLU A 39 25.73 52.34 -10.21
N GLN A 40 26.16 52.07 -11.44
CA GLN A 40 25.69 50.93 -12.20
C GLN A 40 26.50 49.69 -11.80
N LYS A 41 25.94 48.87 -10.91
CA LYS A 41 26.54 47.59 -10.50
C LYS A 41 26.73 46.67 -11.71
N ARG A 42 27.98 46.32 -12.00
CA ARG A 42 28.35 45.42 -13.10
C ARG A 42 28.60 44.02 -12.53
N TYR A 43 27.90 43.03 -13.08
CA TYR A 43 28.01 41.64 -12.69
C TYR A 43 28.84 40.90 -13.73
N ARG A 44 29.75 40.04 -13.28
CA ARG A 44 30.39 39.03 -14.14
C ARG A 44 29.66 37.71 -13.95
N TYR A 45 29.40 37.01 -15.04
CA TYR A 45 28.73 35.73 -15.03
C TYR A 45 29.75 34.67 -15.43
N SER A 46 29.76 33.55 -14.72
CA SER A 46 30.65 32.44 -15.06
C SER A 46 29.91 31.12 -15.07
N PHE A 47 30.43 30.16 -15.83
CA PHE A 47 29.97 28.77 -15.82
C PHE A 47 31.20 27.88 -15.87
N GLN A 48 31.35 26.98 -14.89
CA GLN A 48 32.52 26.11 -14.75
C GLN A 48 33.86 26.86 -14.78
N GLY A 49 33.91 28.06 -14.20
CA GLY A 49 35.12 28.90 -14.17
C GLY A 49 35.41 29.72 -15.42
N VAL A 50 34.59 29.62 -16.47
CA VAL A 50 34.70 30.43 -17.69
C VAL A 50 33.72 31.61 -17.65
N GLU A 51 34.19 32.81 -17.93
CA GLU A 51 33.33 34.00 -18.01
C GLU A 51 32.44 33.94 -19.26
N ILE A 52 31.14 34.11 -19.07
CA ILE A 52 30.13 34.05 -20.12
C ILE A 52 29.21 35.28 -20.06
N CYS A 53 28.46 35.55 -21.12
CA CYS A 53 27.51 36.67 -21.14
C CYS A 53 26.21 36.32 -20.38
N GLU A 54 25.49 37.35 -19.92
CA GLU A 54 24.22 37.21 -19.18
C GLU A 54 23.20 36.34 -19.92
N PHE A 55 23.10 36.50 -21.25
CA PHE A 55 22.17 35.75 -22.08
C PHE A 55 22.47 34.24 -22.04
N THR A 56 23.74 33.86 -22.26
CA THR A 56 24.18 32.47 -22.23
C THR A 56 24.00 31.89 -20.83
N TRP A 57 24.37 32.64 -19.80
CA TRP A 57 24.23 32.19 -18.41
C TRP A 57 22.76 31.94 -18.03
N ARG A 58 21.84 32.83 -18.40
CA ARG A 58 20.39 32.62 -18.18
C ARG A 58 19.87 31.38 -18.90
N ASN A 59 20.37 31.08 -20.10
CA ASN A 59 19.96 29.87 -20.83
C ASN A 59 20.50 28.59 -20.18
N VAL A 60 21.75 28.61 -19.70
CA VAL A 60 22.37 27.48 -19.00
C VAL A 60 21.59 27.09 -17.74
N TYR A 61 21.13 28.07 -16.97
CA TYR A 61 20.33 27.84 -15.77
C TYR A 61 18.81 27.89 -16.01
N ASN A 62 18.38 27.97 -17.27
CA ASN A 62 16.98 27.99 -17.70
C ASN A 62 16.10 29.06 -17.01
N ILE A 63 16.62 30.29 -16.88
CA ILE A 63 15.99 31.39 -16.15
C ILE A 63 15.35 32.42 -17.10
N GLY A 64 14.05 32.68 -16.91
CA GLY A 64 13.30 33.69 -17.67
C GLY A 64 13.80 35.13 -17.45
N ARG A 65 13.50 36.07 -18.37
CA ARG A 65 13.93 37.49 -18.23
C ARG A 65 13.30 38.17 -17.01
N SER A 66 12.00 37.94 -16.80
CA SER A 66 11.23 38.48 -15.66
C SER A 66 11.74 37.92 -14.35
N GLU A 67 11.94 36.60 -14.30
CA GLU A 67 12.47 35.89 -13.15
C GLU A 67 13.88 36.38 -12.78
N PHE A 68 14.77 36.51 -13.77
CA PHE A 68 16.10 37.06 -13.58
C PHE A 68 16.07 38.49 -13.02
N LYS A 69 15.18 39.35 -13.53
CA LYS A 69 15.01 40.72 -13.03
C LYS A 69 14.59 40.72 -11.55
N SER A 70 13.63 39.88 -11.18
CA SER A 70 13.16 39.74 -9.80
C SER A 70 14.25 39.16 -8.87
N LEU A 71 15.03 38.19 -9.36
CA LEU A 71 16.17 37.63 -8.62
C LEU A 71 17.25 38.68 -8.37
N LYS A 72 17.58 39.47 -9.39
CA LYS A 72 18.56 40.55 -9.30
C LYS A 72 18.11 41.65 -8.32
N GLN A 73 16.82 41.96 -8.31
CA GLN A 73 16.23 42.91 -7.35
C GLN A 73 16.31 42.36 -5.92
N HIS A 74 15.87 41.11 -5.70
CA HIS A 74 15.94 40.47 -4.38
C HIS A 74 17.38 40.37 -3.85
N LEU A 75 18.33 40.01 -4.71
CA LEU A 75 19.75 39.96 -4.34
C LEU A 75 20.27 41.32 -3.88
N ASN A 76 19.85 42.41 -4.54
CA ASN A 76 20.26 43.76 -4.16
C ASN A 76 19.60 44.26 -2.87
N GLU A 77 18.35 43.87 -2.61
CA GLU A 77 17.57 44.33 -1.46
C GLU A 77 17.82 43.49 -0.20
N ASN A 78 17.95 42.17 -0.35
CA ASN A 78 17.94 41.19 0.74
C ASN A 78 19.19 40.30 0.79
N GLY A 79 20.15 40.49 -0.14
CA GLY A 79 21.35 39.67 -0.22
C GLY A 79 21.09 38.22 -0.62
N VAL A 80 21.99 37.32 -0.22
CA VAL A 80 21.92 35.87 -0.51
C VAL A 80 21.01 35.19 0.50
N THR A 81 19.71 35.40 0.38
CA THR A 81 18.72 34.77 1.26
C THR A 81 17.63 34.05 0.44
N PRO A 82 17.13 32.88 0.90
CA PRO A 82 16.03 32.20 0.24
C PRO A 82 14.78 33.08 0.16
N ARG A 83 14.11 33.08 -1.00
CA ARG A 83 12.86 33.84 -1.18
C ARG A 83 11.71 33.12 -0.49
N SER A 84 11.14 33.72 0.55
CA SER A 84 9.88 33.26 1.15
C SER A 84 8.68 33.86 0.43
N HIS A 85 7.66 33.06 0.11
CA HIS A 85 6.42 33.55 -0.47
C HIS A 85 5.65 34.46 0.51
N GLY A 86 5.08 35.58 0.04
CA GLY A 86 4.45 36.59 0.90
C GLY A 86 3.19 36.15 1.65
N LEU A 87 2.65 34.96 1.32
CA LEU A 87 1.54 34.32 2.05
C LEU A 87 1.99 33.21 2.99
N SER A 88 3.28 32.81 2.97
CA SER A 88 3.79 31.80 3.90
C SER A 88 3.62 32.28 5.34
N GLY A 89 2.93 31.48 6.15
CA GLY A 89 2.67 31.76 7.57
C GLY A 89 1.50 32.71 7.87
N ARG A 90 0.80 33.26 6.87
CA ARG A 90 -0.37 34.13 7.11
C ARG A 90 -1.66 33.31 7.27
N LYS A 91 -2.43 33.57 8.33
CA LYS A 91 -3.78 32.97 8.52
C LYS A 91 -4.74 33.48 7.45
N SER A 92 -5.53 32.58 6.88
CA SER A 92 -6.60 32.93 5.94
C SER A 92 -7.69 33.75 6.64
N ASN A 93 -8.09 34.86 6.03
CA ASN A 93 -9.21 35.69 6.50
C ASN A 93 -10.59 34.98 6.36
N ARG A 94 -10.64 33.77 5.79
CA ARG A 94 -11.87 32.99 5.55
C ARG A 94 -11.92 31.68 6.34
N GLY A 95 -11.14 31.57 7.42
CA GLY A 95 -11.14 30.37 8.27
C GLY A 95 -12.46 30.20 9.03
N HIS A 96 -12.96 28.96 9.11
CA HIS A 96 -14.10 28.63 9.96
C HIS A 96 -13.75 28.75 11.45
N SER A 97 -14.74 29.07 12.28
CA SER A 97 -14.55 29.10 13.73
C SER A 97 -14.19 27.71 14.26
N PHE A 98 -13.42 27.67 15.34
CA PHE A 98 -13.01 26.42 15.97
C PHE A 98 -14.22 25.58 16.40
N GLU A 99 -15.28 26.21 16.90
CA GLU A 99 -16.51 25.56 17.33
C GLU A 99 -17.20 24.81 16.18
N VAL A 100 -17.24 25.39 14.98
CA VAL A 100 -17.83 24.74 13.80
C VAL A 100 -17.02 23.51 13.38
N ILE A 101 -15.69 23.59 13.45
CA ILE A 101 -14.79 22.44 13.19
C ILE A 101 -15.00 21.34 14.24
N GLU A 102 -15.07 21.71 15.52
CA GLU A 102 -15.27 20.77 16.61
C GLU A 102 -16.62 20.04 16.49
N ASN A 103 -17.70 20.77 16.19
CA ASN A 103 -19.02 20.19 15.97
C ASN A 103 -19.04 19.25 14.76
N THR A 104 -18.30 19.58 13.71
CA THR A 104 -18.11 18.69 12.56
C THR A 104 -17.44 17.38 12.99
N ILE A 105 -16.35 17.44 13.76
CA ILE A 105 -15.64 16.25 14.23
C ILE A 105 -16.54 15.41 15.13
N LYS A 106 -17.30 16.04 16.04
CA LYS A 106 -18.28 15.37 16.90
C LYS A 106 -19.35 14.65 16.08
N PHE A 107 -19.85 15.28 15.02
CA PHE A 107 -20.80 14.64 14.11
C PHE A 107 -20.20 13.40 13.44
N ILE A 108 -18.99 13.52 12.86
CA ILE A 108 -18.33 12.39 12.16
C ILE A 108 -18.08 11.22 13.13
N LYS A 109 -17.67 11.50 14.37
CA LYS A 109 -17.47 10.47 15.39
C LYS A 109 -18.78 9.76 15.75
N ARG A 110 -19.86 10.50 16.04
CA ARG A 110 -21.18 9.92 16.33
C ARG A 110 -21.70 9.07 15.17
N TYR A 111 -21.52 9.55 13.94
CA TYR A 111 -21.87 8.79 12.74
C TYR A 111 -21.07 7.49 12.63
N ALA A 112 -19.77 7.54 12.94
CA ALA A 112 -18.92 6.35 12.96
C ALA A 112 -19.22 5.41 14.13
N ASP A 113 -19.68 5.91 15.27
CA ASP A 113 -20.12 5.07 16.39
C ASP A 113 -21.42 4.32 16.05
N GLU A 114 -22.30 4.94 15.25
CA GLU A 114 -23.58 4.36 14.84
C GLU A 114 -23.44 3.35 13.67
N PHE A 115 -22.70 3.72 12.61
CA PHE A 115 -22.62 2.95 11.38
C PHE A 115 -21.27 2.24 11.16
N GLY A 116 -20.26 2.61 11.93
CA GLY A 116 -18.90 2.14 11.77
C GLY A 116 -18.62 0.83 12.49
N LEU A 117 -17.65 0.09 11.96
CA LEU A 117 -17.16 -1.15 12.53
C LEU A 117 -15.73 -0.99 13.01
N PRO A 118 -15.48 -1.11 14.32
CA PRO A 118 -14.12 -1.14 14.82
C PRO A 118 -13.45 -2.44 14.37
N LEU A 119 -12.30 -2.35 13.71
CA LEU A 119 -11.49 -3.51 13.42
C LEU A 119 -10.79 -4.00 14.71
N PRO A 120 -11.04 -5.23 15.18
CA PRO A 120 -10.50 -5.72 16.45
C PRO A 120 -9.03 -6.15 16.38
N ALA A 121 -8.40 -6.13 15.19
CA ALA A 121 -7.02 -6.55 15.00
C ALA A 121 -6.27 -5.63 14.04
N ALA A 122 -5.07 -5.24 14.48
CA ALA A 122 -4.03 -4.48 13.79
C ALA A 122 -4.20 -2.96 13.76
N PRO A 123 -3.67 -2.24 14.76
CA PRO A 123 -2.91 -1.03 14.44
C PRO A 123 -1.87 -1.45 13.37
N ARG A 124 -1.90 -0.82 12.20
CA ARG A 124 -0.74 -0.91 11.29
C ARG A 124 0.46 -0.37 12.07
N ALA A 125 1.66 -0.86 11.80
CA ALA A 125 2.88 -0.61 12.59
C ALA A 125 3.21 0.88 12.90
N THR A 126 2.49 1.83 12.28
CA THR A 126 2.63 3.29 12.44
C THR A 126 1.40 4.01 13.01
N ASP A 127 0.23 3.37 13.12
CA ASP A 127 -1.04 4.01 13.47
C ASP A 127 -1.53 3.52 14.84
N ASN A 128 -1.42 4.34 15.89
CA ASN A 128 -1.79 3.95 17.27
C ASN A 128 -3.30 3.76 17.51
N THR A 129 -4.16 4.19 16.59
CA THR A 129 -5.63 4.11 16.73
C THR A 129 -6.23 3.10 15.75
N PRO A 130 -6.91 2.05 16.23
CA PRO A 130 -7.59 1.09 15.36
C PRO A 130 -8.56 1.77 14.39
N PRO A 131 -8.57 1.39 13.09
CA PRO A 131 -9.47 1.99 12.12
C PRO A 131 -10.93 1.60 12.37
N ILE A 132 -11.84 2.56 12.20
CA ILE A 132 -13.29 2.36 12.18
C ILE A 132 -13.73 2.37 10.72
N LEU A 133 -14.39 1.29 10.28
CA LEU A 133 -14.80 1.12 8.89
C LEU A 133 -16.29 1.41 8.69
N LEU A 134 -16.59 2.42 7.87
CA LEU A 134 -17.93 2.78 7.40
C LEU A 134 -18.34 1.92 6.18
N PRO A 135 -19.65 1.74 5.93
CA PRO A 135 -20.20 1.01 4.77
C PRO A 135 -19.60 1.43 3.42
N CYS A 136 -19.29 0.47 2.54
CA CYS A 136 -18.76 0.76 1.19
C CYS A 136 -19.81 1.43 0.27
N SER A 137 -21.09 1.28 0.60
CA SER A 137 -22.20 1.95 -0.08
C SER A 137 -22.23 3.46 0.16
N GLU A 138 -21.54 3.93 1.19
CA GLU A 138 -21.53 5.32 1.60
C GLU A 138 -20.25 6.03 1.17
N SER A 139 -20.30 7.36 1.13
CA SER A 139 -19.15 8.19 0.80
C SER A 139 -19.11 9.41 1.70
N LYS A 140 -17.96 10.09 1.79
CA LYS A 140 -17.85 11.37 2.50
C LYS A 140 -18.89 12.40 2.03
N LYS A 141 -19.30 12.34 0.76
CA LYS A 141 -20.36 13.19 0.21
C LYS A 141 -21.73 12.82 0.79
N TYR A 142 -22.02 11.53 0.92
CA TYR A 142 -23.26 11.06 1.52
C TYR A 142 -23.35 11.47 3.00
N VAL A 143 -22.29 11.20 3.77
CA VAL A 143 -22.22 11.59 5.20
C VAL A 143 -22.31 13.11 5.37
N HIS A 144 -21.69 13.87 4.46
CA HIS A 144 -21.83 15.33 4.44
C HIS A 144 -23.27 15.79 4.20
N SER A 145 -24.04 15.12 3.34
CA SER A 145 -25.46 15.43 3.16
C SER A 145 -26.22 15.26 4.48
N LYS A 146 -26.00 14.16 5.19
CA LYS A 146 -26.61 13.91 6.51
C LYS A 146 -26.18 14.92 7.57
N TYR A 147 -24.92 15.33 7.54
CA TYR A 147 -24.39 16.41 8.38
C TYR A 147 -25.10 17.74 8.12
N VAL A 148 -25.24 18.13 6.85
CA VAL A 148 -25.95 19.36 6.48
C VAL A 148 -27.40 19.29 6.92
N ASP A 149 -28.10 18.18 6.68
CA ASP A 149 -29.48 17.99 7.14
C ASP A 149 -29.59 18.16 8.67
N SER A 150 -28.66 17.56 9.42
CA SER A 150 -28.60 17.67 10.89
C SER A 150 -28.34 19.11 11.36
N CYS A 151 -27.44 19.84 10.69
CA CYS A 151 -27.13 21.23 11.03
C CYS A 151 -28.29 22.17 10.71
N VAL A 152 -28.95 21.99 9.56
CA VAL A 152 -30.13 22.77 9.18
C VAL A 152 -31.27 22.55 10.18
N ASN A 153 -31.53 21.30 10.57
CA ASN A 153 -32.56 20.97 11.55
C ASN A 153 -32.28 21.54 12.95
N SER A 154 -31.02 21.81 13.27
CA SER A 154 -30.59 22.36 14.57
C SER A 154 -30.23 23.85 14.50
N GLU A 155 -30.49 24.52 13.36
CA GLU A 155 -30.15 25.92 13.08
C GLU A 155 -28.66 26.27 13.32
N GLN A 156 -27.76 25.31 13.06
CA GLN A 156 -26.32 25.49 13.24
C GLN A 156 -25.60 25.81 11.92
N GLN A 157 -24.50 26.57 12.02
CA GLN A 157 -23.59 26.76 10.89
C GLN A 157 -22.94 25.44 10.49
N TYR A 158 -22.88 25.20 9.18
CA TYR A 158 -22.24 24.03 8.59
C TYR A 158 -21.07 24.44 7.67
N ILE A 159 -20.15 23.51 7.45
CA ILE A 159 -19.05 23.68 6.50
C ILE A 159 -19.35 23.03 5.15
N GLN A 160 -18.73 23.56 4.10
CA GLN A 160 -18.84 23.03 2.74
C GLN A 160 -18.11 21.69 2.60
N LEU A 161 -18.51 20.89 1.61
CA LEU A 161 -18.02 19.52 1.40
C LEU A 161 -16.49 19.41 1.30
N THR A 162 -15.83 20.39 0.68
CA THR A 162 -14.36 20.41 0.54
C THR A 162 -13.68 20.48 1.91
N ILE A 163 -14.10 21.43 2.73
CA ILE A 163 -13.57 21.67 4.07
C ILE A 163 -13.95 20.51 4.99
N PHE A 164 -15.14 19.95 4.83
CA PHE A 164 -15.56 18.73 5.53
C PHE A 164 -14.62 17.56 5.28
N LYS A 165 -14.21 17.35 4.03
CA LYS A 165 -13.23 16.29 3.68
C LYS A 165 -11.86 16.58 4.27
N GLU A 166 -11.40 17.83 4.23
CA GLU A 166 -10.12 18.25 4.82
C GLU A 166 -10.09 18.01 6.33
N VAL A 167 -11.12 18.48 7.05
CA VAL A 167 -11.29 18.27 8.50
C VAL A 167 -11.33 16.78 8.83
N TRP A 168 -12.07 15.99 8.06
CA TRP A 168 -12.11 14.53 8.25
C TRP A 168 -10.73 13.91 8.12
N ASN A 169 -10.02 14.20 7.03
CA ASN A 169 -8.70 13.64 6.75
C ASN A 169 -7.66 14.02 7.81
N ALA A 170 -7.70 15.26 8.28
CA ALA A 170 -6.75 15.77 9.25
C ALA A 170 -7.05 15.30 10.68
N CYS A 171 -8.31 15.35 11.10
CA CYS A 171 -8.66 15.17 12.52
C CYS A 171 -9.14 13.76 12.87
N VAL A 172 -9.69 13.00 11.90
CA VAL A 172 -10.20 11.64 12.11
C VAL A 172 -9.79 10.68 10.97
N PRO A 173 -8.48 10.56 10.66
CA PRO A 173 -8.01 9.71 9.56
C PRO A 173 -8.26 8.20 9.77
N HIS A 174 -8.49 7.79 11.02
CA HIS A 174 -8.79 6.42 11.40
C HIS A 174 -10.23 6.00 11.03
N ILE A 175 -11.13 6.95 10.75
CA ILE A 175 -12.49 6.66 10.26
C ILE A 175 -12.44 6.58 8.73
N GLN A 176 -12.59 5.38 8.19
CA GLN A 176 -12.38 5.06 6.77
C GLN A 176 -13.58 4.32 6.18
N PHE A 177 -13.75 4.35 4.86
CA PHE A 177 -14.75 3.52 4.18
C PHE A 177 -14.18 2.15 3.85
N MET A 178 -15.00 1.10 3.91
CA MET A 178 -14.62 -0.23 3.42
C MET A 178 -14.22 -0.15 1.94
N LYS A 179 -13.02 -0.65 1.62
CA LYS A 179 -12.55 -0.83 0.24
C LYS A 179 -13.06 -2.18 -0.31
N PRO A 180 -13.07 -2.40 -1.63
CA PRO A 180 -13.45 -3.70 -2.21
C PRO A 180 -12.59 -4.89 -1.76
N LYS A 181 -11.34 -4.67 -1.32
CA LYS A 181 -10.50 -5.72 -0.69
C LYS A 181 -10.84 -5.98 0.78
N THR A 182 -11.65 -5.12 1.38
CA THR A 182 -12.20 -5.25 2.74
C THR A 182 -13.71 -5.43 2.69
N ASP A 183 -14.24 -5.91 1.56
CA ASP A 183 -15.68 -6.13 1.38
C ASP A 183 -16.15 -7.20 2.36
N LEU A 184 -17.33 -6.98 2.91
CA LEU A 184 -18.03 -8.02 3.64
C LEU A 184 -18.36 -9.11 2.62
N CYS A 185 -18.01 -10.37 2.91
CA CYS A 185 -18.46 -11.46 2.06
C CYS A 185 -20.00 -11.43 1.96
N LYS A 186 -20.56 -12.02 0.89
CA LYS A 186 -22.02 -12.03 0.66
C LYS A 186 -22.81 -12.45 1.91
N THR A 187 -22.30 -13.41 2.67
CA THR A 187 -22.89 -13.90 3.92
C THR A 187 -22.88 -12.84 5.02
N CYS A 188 -21.74 -12.15 5.24
CA CYS A 188 -21.64 -11.03 6.19
C CYS A 188 -22.58 -9.88 5.83
N PHE A 189 -22.71 -9.55 4.54
CA PHE A 189 -23.61 -8.51 4.07
C PHE A 189 -25.08 -8.89 4.34
N GLN A 190 -25.50 -10.09 3.95
CA GLN A 190 -26.87 -10.57 4.14
C GLN A 190 -27.27 -10.65 5.62
N LEU A 191 -26.41 -11.19 6.47
CA LEU A 191 -26.69 -11.28 7.91
C LEU A 191 -26.86 -9.90 8.55
N ARG A 192 -26.14 -8.88 8.08
CA ARG A 192 -26.32 -7.50 8.55
C ARG A 192 -27.64 -6.89 8.13
N GLU A 193 -28.02 -7.05 6.86
CA GLU A 193 -29.32 -6.61 6.36
C GLU A 193 -30.44 -7.29 7.17
N GLU A 194 -30.31 -8.58 7.43
CA GLU A 194 -31.28 -9.34 8.22
C GLU A 194 -31.34 -8.91 9.68
N ILE A 195 -30.22 -8.51 10.29
CA ILE A 195 -30.19 -7.96 11.66
C ILE A 195 -30.88 -6.60 11.68
N SER A 196 -30.55 -5.72 10.72
CA SER A 196 -31.12 -4.39 10.59
C SER A 196 -32.64 -4.43 10.39
N GLY A 197 -33.11 -5.33 9.53
CA GLY A 197 -34.54 -5.52 9.24
C GLY A 197 -35.32 -6.32 10.30
N SER A 198 -34.68 -6.79 11.37
CA SER A 198 -35.38 -7.54 12.42
C SER A 198 -36.08 -6.62 13.40
N ILE A 199 -37.34 -6.93 13.73
CA ILE A 199 -38.16 -6.11 14.65
C ILE A 199 -38.11 -6.67 16.08
N SER A 200 -37.98 -8.00 16.23
CA SER A 200 -37.89 -8.68 17.54
C SER A 200 -36.45 -8.79 18.03
N GLU A 201 -36.25 -8.60 19.33
CA GLU A 201 -34.95 -8.76 20.00
C GLU A 201 -34.41 -10.19 19.89
N ASP A 202 -35.26 -11.21 20.08
CA ASP A 202 -34.86 -12.62 19.96
C ASP A 202 -34.36 -12.95 18.54
N ALA A 203 -35.04 -12.42 17.53
CA ALA A 203 -34.64 -12.59 16.13
C ALA A 203 -33.30 -11.89 15.84
N LYS A 204 -33.08 -10.68 16.40
CA LYS A 204 -31.79 -9.99 16.30
C LYS A 204 -30.68 -10.78 16.97
N LEU A 205 -30.92 -11.33 18.16
CA LEU A 205 -29.93 -12.12 18.90
C LEU A 205 -29.47 -13.35 18.11
N VAL A 206 -30.41 -14.13 17.57
CA VAL A 206 -30.09 -15.32 16.77
C VAL A 206 -29.26 -14.97 15.53
N LYS A 207 -29.63 -13.91 14.81
CA LYS A 207 -28.91 -13.48 13.59
C LYS A 207 -27.54 -12.89 13.92
N THR A 208 -27.43 -12.17 15.03
CA THR A 208 -26.16 -11.64 15.54
C THR A 208 -25.22 -12.78 15.90
N GLN A 209 -25.72 -13.85 16.55
CA GLN A 209 -24.92 -15.03 16.85
C GLN A 209 -24.38 -15.70 15.58
N LYS A 210 -25.23 -15.87 14.56
CA LYS A 210 -24.80 -16.42 13.26
C LYS A 210 -23.70 -15.59 12.59
N LEU A 211 -23.76 -14.26 12.72
CA LEU A 211 -22.71 -13.38 12.20
C LEU A 211 -21.40 -13.56 12.98
N ILE A 212 -21.46 -13.69 14.30
CA ILE A 212 -20.28 -13.96 15.15
C ILE A 212 -19.62 -15.28 14.75
N ASP A 213 -20.39 -16.35 14.60
CA ASP A 213 -19.88 -17.68 14.25
C ASP A 213 -19.19 -17.67 12.88
N HIS A 214 -19.80 -16.98 11.89
CA HIS A 214 -19.21 -16.81 10.57
C HIS A 214 -17.85 -16.07 10.62
N ILE A 215 -17.77 -14.99 11.41
CA ILE A 215 -16.52 -14.23 11.58
C ILE A 215 -15.44 -15.10 12.25
N GLN A 216 -15.80 -15.92 13.23
CA GLN A 216 -14.87 -16.85 13.88
C GLN A 216 -14.33 -17.92 12.92
N SER A 217 -15.18 -18.46 12.05
CA SER A 217 -14.75 -19.38 10.98
C SER A 217 -13.74 -18.72 10.04
N ALA A 218 -14.07 -17.52 9.54
CA ALA A 218 -13.20 -16.77 8.64
C ALA A 218 -11.83 -16.42 9.27
N ARG A 219 -11.81 -16.10 10.58
CA ARG A 219 -10.55 -15.88 11.32
C ARG A 219 -9.70 -17.13 11.39
N THR A 220 -10.32 -18.29 11.57
CA THR A 220 -9.62 -19.58 11.66
C THR A 220 -8.97 -19.92 10.33
N GLU A 221 -9.68 -19.73 9.21
CA GLU A 221 -9.15 -19.89 7.85
C GLU A 221 -8.03 -18.89 7.54
N HIS A 222 -8.19 -17.61 7.93
CA HIS A 222 -7.14 -16.63 7.72
C HIS A 222 -5.88 -16.93 8.55
N ASN A 223 -6.04 -17.42 9.77
CA ASN A 223 -4.91 -17.81 10.60
C ASN A 223 -4.21 -19.07 10.08
N SER A 224 -4.93 -20.02 9.47
CA SER A 224 -4.27 -21.13 8.78
C SER A 224 -3.49 -20.64 7.55
N ALA A 225 -3.99 -19.66 6.80
CA ALA A 225 -3.22 -19.12 5.67
C ALA A 225 -1.89 -18.45 6.08
N LYS A 226 -1.75 -17.96 7.31
CA LYS A 226 -0.50 -17.37 7.84
C LYS A 226 0.64 -18.38 8.00
N CYS A 227 0.37 -19.70 7.99
CA CYS A 227 1.45 -20.69 8.06
C CYS A 227 2.12 -20.94 6.69
N ASN A 228 1.62 -20.34 5.61
CA ASN A 228 2.28 -20.38 4.31
C ASN A 228 3.47 -19.40 4.33
N ARG A 229 4.68 -19.92 4.49
CA ARG A 229 5.92 -19.17 4.35
C ARG A 229 6.37 -19.22 2.90
N SER A 230 6.63 -18.07 2.28
CA SER A 230 7.32 -18.01 0.99
C SER A 230 8.82 -18.08 1.25
N ASP A 231 9.50 -19.06 0.66
CA ASP A 231 10.97 -19.10 0.61
C ASP A 231 11.44 -18.72 -0.80
N VAL A 232 12.57 -18.00 -0.85
CA VAL A 232 13.19 -17.55 -2.10
C VAL A 232 14.00 -18.70 -2.69
N TYR A 233 13.73 -19.04 -3.94
CA TYR A 233 14.57 -19.97 -4.70
C TYR A 233 15.81 -19.22 -5.18
N ASN A 234 17.00 -19.67 -4.76
CA ASN A 234 18.28 -19.06 -5.11
C ASN A 234 19.18 -20.15 -5.72
N GLU A 235 19.58 -20.01 -6.98
CA GLU A 235 20.39 -21.01 -7.69
C GLU A 235 21.87 -21.02 -7.25
N ASN A 236 22.33 -19.97 -6.58
CA ASN A 236 23.74 -19.75 -6.28
C ASN A 236 24.19 -20.24 -4.89
N ASP A 237 23.29 -20.78 -4.08
CA ASP A 237 23.66 -21.26 -2.74
C ASP A 237 24.10 -22.72 -2.82
N ASN A 238 25.41 -22.95 -2.76
CA ASN A 238 26.06 -24.24 -2.44
C ASN A 238 25.77 -24.70 -1.00
N ASP A 239 24.60 -24.36 -0.46
CA ASP A 239 24.29 -24.38 0.96
C ASP A 239 23.09 -25.29 1.26
N GLU A 240 23.08 -25.91 2.43
CA GLU A 240 22.06 -26.86 2.89
C GLU A 240 20.63 -26.30 2.87
N ASN A 241 20.46 -24.99 2.65
CA ASN A 241 19.20 -24.24 2.65
C ASN A 241 18.55 -23.99 1.28
N SER A 242 19.09 -24.51 0.17
CA SER A 242 18.41 -24.40 -1.14
C SER A 242 17.07 -25.17 -1.16
N LEU A 243 16.02 -24.58 -1.75
CA LEU A 243 14.71 -25.22 -1.90
C LEU A 243 14.80 -26.45 -2.82
N LYS A 244 14.66 -27.65 -2.24
CA LYS A 244 14.70 -28.92 -2.96
C LYS A 244 13.31 -29.35 -3.41
N TRP A 245 13.18 -29.67 -4.69
CA TRP A 245 11.99 -30.31 -5.22
C TRP A 245 12.07 -31.81 -4.96
N TYR A 246 11.01 -32.42 -4.42
CA TYR A 246 11.00 -33.83 -4.06
C TYR A 246 9.96 -34.60 -4.90
N ARG A 247 10.26 -35.86 -5.25
CA ARG A 247 9.36 -36.81 -5.95
C ARG A 247 8.28 -37.36 -5.02
N TRP A 248 7.40 -36.47 -4.56
CA TRP A 248 6.27 -36.81 -3.70
C TRP A 248 5.27 -37.76 -4.38
N ASP A 249 5.18 -37.73 -5.72
CA ASP A 249 4.34 -38.60 -6.54
C ASP A 249 4.60 -40.09 -6.27
N ASN A 250 5.86 -40.51 -6.41
CA ASN A 250 6.26 -41.89 -6.19
C ASN A 250 6.24 -42.24 -4.71
N PHE A 251 6.70 -41.32 -3.86
CA PHE A 251 6.78 -41.52 -2.43
C PHE A 251 5.41 -41.81 -1.81
N PHE A 252 4.42 -40.95 -2.03
CA PHE A 252 3.09 -41.18 -1.45
C PHE A 252 2.37 -42.36 -2.09
N THR A 253 2.68 -42.72 -3.34
CA THR A 253 2.14 -43.92 -3.97
C THR A 253 2.58 -45.20 -3.25
N LYS A 254 3.74 -45.21 -2.57
CA LYS A 254 4.17 -46.36 -1.74
C LYS A 254 3.24 -46.57 -0.53
N TYR A 255 2.80 -45.49 0.11
CA TYR A 255 2.10 -45.55 1.39
C TYR A 255 0.57 -45.37 1.31
N PHE A 256 0.08 -44.63 0.32
CA PHE A 256 -1.33 -44.21 0.23
C PHE A 256 -2.05 -44.77 -1.00
N LYS A 257 -3.37 -44.96 -0.86
CA LYS A 257 -4.30 -45.28 -1.94
C LYS A 257 -4.76 -43.98 -2.60
N PRO A 258 -4.85 -43.90 -3.93
CA PRO A 258 -5.34 -42.70 -4.61
C PRO A 258 -6.81 -42.47 -4.28
N LEU A 259 -7.15 -41.22 -3.94
CA LEU A 259 -8.53 -40.81 -3.71
C LEU A 259 -9.24 -40.57 -5.04
N ARG A 260 -10.06 -41.53 -5.47
CA ARG A 260 -10.80 -41.43 -6.73
C ARG A 260 -11.91 -40.38 -6.62
N GLY A 261 -12.03 -39.54 -7.65
CA GLY A 261 -13.07 -38.52 -7.72
C GLY A 261 -12.85 -37.36 -6.75
N ILE A 262 -11.60 -37.02 -6.42
CA ILE A 262 -11.26 -35.94 -5.48
C ILE A 262 -11.99 -34.62 -5.77
N GLY A 263 -12.21 -34.29 -7.05
CA GLY A 263 -12.93 -33.08 -7.47
C GLY A 263 -14.41 -33.04 -7.09
N LYS A 264 -15.01 -34.14 -6.65
CA LYS A 264 -16.39 -34.18 -6.13
C LYS A 264 -16.49 -33.72 -4.68
N PHE A 265 -15.37 -33.63 -3.97
CA PHE A 265 -15.32 -33.27 -2.55
C PHE A 265 -14.85 -31.82 -2.39
N HIS A 266 -15.56 -31.06 -1.57
CA HIS A 266 -15.22 -29.65 -1.28
C HIS A 266 -14.59 -29.44 0.09
N HIS A 267 -14.80 -30.37 1.03
CA HIS A 267 -14.28 -30.25 2.38
C HIS A 267 -13.57 -31.53 2.81
N PHE A 268 -12.36 -31.37 3.34
CA PHE A 268 -11.55 -32.44 3.91
C PHE A 268 -11.23 -32.12 5.36
N ARG A 269 -11.34 -33.14 6.21
CA ARG A 269 -11.01 -33.07 7.62
C ARG A 269 -10.06 -34.22 7.97
N PHE A 270 -8.99 -33.87 8.66
CA PHE A 270 -7.97 -34.78 9.18
C PHE A 270 -7.97 -34.68 10.70
N THR A 271 -7.71 -35.78 11.40
CA THR A 271 -7.59 -35.81 12.86
C THR A 271 -6.32 -36.51 13.28
N SER A 272 -5.74 -36.07 14.40
CA SER A 272 -4.64 -36.75 15.06
C SER A 272 -5.02 -38.16 15.51
N ASP A 273 -6.29 -38.35 15.88
CA ASP A 273 -6.81 -39.59 16.45
C ASP A 273 -6.90 -40.70 15.40
N GLU A 274 -7.14 -40.35 14.13
CA GLU A 274 -7.24 -41.28 13.00
C GLU A 274 -6.34 -40.88 11.83
N VAL A 275 -5.01 -40.87 12.04
CA VAL A 275 -3.98 -40.55 11.03
C VAL A 275 -4.04 -41.35 9.71
N ARG A 276 -4.84 -42.41 9.65
CA ARG A 276 -5.03 -43.25 8.44
C ARG A 276 -6.19 -42.79 7.55
N VAL A 277 -7.01 -41.86 8.04
CA VAL A 277 -8.35 -41.62 7.54
C VAL A 277 -8.53 -40.16 7.18
N VAL A 278 -9.15 -39.96 6.01
CA VAL A 278 -9.69 -38.68 5.58
C VAL A 278 -11.20 -38.72 5.74
N PHE A 279 -11.73 -37.66 6.31
CA PHE A 279 -13.16 -37.39 6.32
C PHE A 279 -13.45 -36.36 5.23
N ALA A 280 -14.34 -36.70 4.29
CA ALA A 280 -14.62 -35.88 3.11
C ALA A 280 -16.11 -35.61 2.92
N ARG A 281 -16.47 -34.40 2.49
CA ARG A 281 -17.85 -34.02 2.14
C ARG A 281 -17.93 -33.49 0.72
N GLU A 282 -18.97 -33.89 0.00
CA GLU A 282 -19.25 -33.36 -1.35
C GLU A 282 -19.65 -31.89 -1.28
N THR A 283 -20.52 -31.51 -0.34
CA THR A 283 -20.88 -30.12 -0.03
C THR A 283 -21.02 -29.94 1.48
N LEU A 284 -21.10 -28.69 1.97
CA LEU A 284 -21.18 -28.38 3.42
C LEU A 284 -22.30 -29.13 4.16
N ASN A 285 -23.44 -29.36 3.49
CA ASN A 285 -24.66 -29.90 4.08
C ASN A 285 -24.81 -31.42 3.95
N GLN A 286 -23.85 -32.10 3.30
CA GLN A 286 -23.90 -33.54 3.06
C GLN A 286 -23.19 -34.31 4.17
N PRO A 287 -23.59 -35.57 4.41
CA PRO A 287 -22.96 -36.41 5.42
C PRO A 287 -21.50 -36.68 5.05
N GLU A 288 -20.69 -36.78 6.09
CA GLU A 288 -19.26 -36.96 5.96
C GLU A 288 -18.91 -38.41 5.62
N LYS A 289 -18.12 -38.60 4.56
CA LYS A 289 -17.63 -39.91 4.15
C LYS A 289 -16.27 -40.16 4.77
N ARG A 290 -16.14 -41.31 5.45
CA ARG A 290 -14.90 -41.79 6.05
C ARG A 290 -14.11 -42.61 5.02
N LEU A 291 -12.91 -42.18 4.68
CA LEU A 291 -12.09 -42.76 3.62
C LEU A 291 -10.70 -43.14 4.16
N VAL A 292 -10.38 -44.43 4.15
CA VAL A 292 -9.06 -44.93 4.59
C VAL A 292 -8.07 -44.81 3.43
N LEU A 293 -7.09 -43.92 3.57
CA LEU A 293 -6.10 -43.67 2.52
C LEU A 293 -4.80 -44.44 2.74
N LEU A 294 -4.40 -44.70 3.99
CA LEU A 294 -3.16 -45.42 4.27
C LEU A 294 -3.31 -46.92 3.91
N LYS A 295 -2.34 -47.48 3.19
CA LYS A 295 -2.28 -48.91 2.87
C LYS A 295 -1.98 -49.71 4.15
N GLU A 296 -2.50 -50.93 4.22
CA GLU A 296 -2.23 -51.83 5.36
C GLU A 296 -0.76 -52.20 5.46
N SER A 297 -0.08 -52.32 4.31
CA SER A 297 1.36 -52.57 4.21
C SER A 297 2.24 -51.34 4.44
N ALA A 298 1.66 -50.17 4.74
CA ALA A 298 2.44 -48.93 4.91
C ALA A 298 3.19 -48.92 6.26
N ASN A 299 4.50 -48.72 6.19
CA ASN A 299 5.36 -48.53 7.37
C ASN A 299 5.32 -47.06 7.82
N LEU A 300 4.57 -46.77 8.87
CA LEU A 300 4.35 -45.41 9.38
C LEU A 300 5.64 -44.76 9.97
N PRO A 301 6.47 -45.47 10.76
CA PRO A 301 7.79 -44.96 11.17
C PRO A 301 8.69 -44.54 10.01
N GLU A 302 8.74 -45.32 8.94
CA GLU A 302 9.53 -45.00 7.74
C GLU A 302 8.98 -43.75 7.03
N LEU A 303 7.66 -43.64 6.89
CA LEU A 303 6.99 -42.48 6.28
C LEU A 303 7.32 -41.15 7.00
N LEU A 304 7.45 -41.19 8.33
CA LEU A 304 7.69 -39.99 9.14
C LEU A 304 9.16 -39.56 9.20
N THR A 305 10.08 -40.45 8.83
CA THR A 305 11.53 -40.23 9.00
C THR A 305 12.28 -40.14 7.68
N THR A 306 11.69 -40.59 6.57
CA THR A 306 12.34 -40.61 5.25
C THR A 306 11.81 -39.49 4.33
N LEU A 307 12.72 -38.82 3.62
CA LEU A 307 12.39 -37.86 2.58
C LEU A 307 12.38 -38.56 1.19
N PRO A 308 11.55 -38.09 0.24
CA PRO A 308 11.57 -38.61 -1.13
C PRO A 308 12.89 -38.32 -1.86
N GLU A 309 13.04 -38.91 -3.05
CA GLU A 309 14.12 -38.57 -3.98
C GLU A 309 14.01 -37.10 -4.44
N VAL A 310 15.14 -36.40 -4.52
CA VAL A 310 15.20 -35.01 -5.00
C VAL A 310 15.12 -34.98 -6.53
N ILE A 311 14.21 -34.17 -7.06
CA ILE A 311 14.11 -33.86 -8.49
C ILE A 311 15.30 -32.98 -8.83
N GLN A 312 16.22 -33.52 -9.62
CA GLN A 312 17.27 -32.72 -10.22
C GLN A 312 16.65 -31.91 -11.37
N PRO A 313 16.76 -30.58 -11.37
CA PRO A 313 16.27 -29.77 -12.48
C PRO A 313 17.05 -30.17 -13.73
N ALA A 314 16.37 -30.75 -14.71
CA ALA A 314 16.92 -30.81 -16.05
C ALA A 314 17.06 -29.36 -16.52
N GLY A 315 18.27 -28.93 -16.85
CA GLY A 315 18.51 -27.59 -17.38
C GLY A 315 17.62 -27.28 -18.60
N LEU A 316 17.66 -26.03 -19.06
CA LEU A 316 16.88 -25.60 -20.22
C LEU A 316 17.21 -26.47 -21.45
N THR A 317 16.18 -27.01 -22.10
CA THR A 317 16.36 -27.68 -23.39
C THR A 317 16.84 -26.67 -24.43
N GLU A 318 17.56 -27.14 -25.45
CA GLU A 318 18.11 -26.27 -26.47
C GLU A 318 17.02 -25.51 -27.26
N GLU A 319 15.91 -26.19 -27.55
CA GLU A 319 14.73 -25.58 -28.17
C GLU A 319 14.14 -24.48 -27.28
N ARG A 320 14.03 -24.74 -25.96
CA ARG A 320 13.50 -23.75 -25.01
C ARG A 320 14.43 -22.56 -24.88
N ARG A 321 15.75 -22.79 -24.85
CA ARG A 321 16.76 -21.72 -24.81
C ARG A 321 16.67 -20.84 -26.05
N ARG A 322 16.53 -21.42 -27.23
CA ARG A 322 16.36 -20.68 -28.50
C ARG A 322 15.08 -19.86 -28.53
N TYR A 323 13.96 -20.42 -28.05
CA TYR A 323 12.71 -19.68 -27.90
C TYR A 323 12.85 -18.50 -26.95
N LEU A 324 13.46 -18.70 -25.77
CA LEU A 324 13.67 -17.62 -24.79
C LEU A 324 14.55 -16.51 -25.38
N TYR A 325 15.63 -16.87 -26.08
CA TYR A 325 16.52 -15.90 -26.71
C TYR A 325 15.85 -15.09 -27.84
N ASN A 326 15.07 -15.73 -28.69
CA ASN A 326 14.47 -15.07 -29.87
C ASN A 326 13.18 -14.31 -29.52
N GLU A 327 12.28 -14.94 -28.76
CA GLU A 327 10.91 -14.46 -28.59
C GLU A 327 10.71 -13.67 -27.29
N VAL A 328 11.49 -13.97 -26.24
CA VAL A 328 11.27 -13.38 -24.90
C VAL A 328 12.28 -12.30 -24.57
N ARG A 329 13.54 -12.46 -25.01
CA ARG A 329 14.66 -11.57 -24.69
C ARG A 329 14.40 -10.06 -24.93
N PRO A 330 13.71 -9.62 -26.01
CA PRO A 330 13.43 -8.19 -26.22
C PRO A 330 12.58 -7.55 -25.11
N PHE A 331 11.83 -8.37 -24.37
CA PHE A 331 10.95 -7.93 -23.28
C PHE A 331 11.61 -8.03 -21.90
N VAL A 332 12.84 -8.56 -21.83
CA VAL A 332 13.62 -8.68 -20.59
C VAL A 332 14.50 -7.44 -20.43
N GLN A 333 14.57 -6.92 -19.21
CA GLN A 333 15.47 -5.80 -18.90
C GLN A 333 16.92 -6.16 -19.26
N PHE A 334 17.65 -5.19 -19.82
CA PHE A 334 18.99 -5.39 -20.36
C PHE A 334 19.95 -6.06 -19.37
N ASN A 335 19.90 -5.68 -18.09
CA ASN A 335 20.80 -6.22 -17.06
C ASN A 335 20.56 -7.70 -16.74
N PHE A 336 19.42 -8.27 -17.13
CA PHE A 336 19.04 -9.64 -16.80
C PHE A 336 18.82 -10.52 -18.05
N CYS A 337 19.02 -9.97 -19.24
CA CYS A 337 18.68 -10.67 -20.48
C CYS A 337 19.59 -11.89 -20.76
N ASP A 338 20.85 -11.88 -20.30
CA ASP A 338 21.75 -13.03 -20.41
C ASP A 338 21.50 -14.13 -19.38
N GLU A 339 20.99 -13.77 -18.21
CA GLU A 339 20.63 -14.70 -17.14
C GLU A 339 19.35 -15.47 -17.49
N PHE A 340 18.28 -14.75 -17.87
CA PHE A 340 16.98 -15.37 -18.14
C PHE A 340 16.82 -15.89 -19.58
N CYS A 341 17.57 -15.33 -20.54
CA CYS A 341 17.47 -15.69 -21.95
C CYS A 341 18.88 -15.89 -22.53
N PRO A 342 19.66 -16.86 -22.05
CA PRO A 342 21.04 -17.06 -22.46
C PRO A 342 21.14 -17.46 -23.94
N ARG A 343 22.25 -17.11 -24.58
CA ARG A 343 22.54 -17.56 -25.96
C ARG A 343 22.55 -19.09 -26.03
N ALA A 344 22.05 -19.61 -27.14
CA ALA A 344 22.31 -20.97 -27.57
C ALA A 344 23.83 -21.20 -27.64
N SER A 345 24.32 -22.35 -27.16
CA SER A 345 25.71 -22.73 -27.32
C SER A 345 25.87 -23.13 -28.77
N GLU A 346 26.79 -22.49 -29.46
CA GLU A 346 27.23 -22.90 -30.79
C GLU A 346 27.80 -24.32 -30.64
N GLY A 347 27.06 -25.30 -31.15
CA GLY A 347 27.47 -26.70 -31.19
C GLY A 347 28.40 -26.96 -32.37
#